data_AF-R7FGQ6-F1
#
_entry.id   AF-R7FGQ6-F1
#
_cell.length_a   1.000
_cell.length_b   1.000
_cell.length_c   1.000
_cell.angle_alpha   90.00
_cell.angle_beta   90.00
_cell.angle_gamma   90.00
#
_symmetry.space_group_name_H-M   'P 1'
#
loop_
_entity.id
_entity.type
_entity.pdbx_description
1 polymer ?
#
loop_
_entity_poly.entity_id
_entity_poly.type
_entity_poly.pdbx_seq_one_letter_code
_entity_poly.pdbx_strand_id
1 'polypeptide(L)'
;MFLVFSKEKITTYLVSILTVALLFCMVANFQTHKADSIETSADTGKTLPIYKVKTDEKKVALTMNCAWNADDIDKILEVLKNNDVKITFFMVGNWIDKYPDAVKKINDAGQEIRKS
;
A
#
# COMPACT_ATOMS: atom_id res chain seq x y z
N MET A 1 61.52 -22.74 22.65
CA MET A 1 61.91 -22.95 21.25
C MET A 1 62.86 -21.83 20.87
N PHE A 2 64.15 -22.12 20.67
CA PHE A 2 65.13 -21.10 20.29
C PHE A 2 64.85 -20.66 18.84
N LEU A 3 64.49 -19.39 18.63
CA LEU A 3 64.35 -18.83 17.29
C LEU A 3 65.76 -18.61 16.72
N VAL A 4 66.17 -19.48 15.79
CA VAL A 4 67.43 -19.35 15.06
C VAL A 4 67.21 -18.36 13.93
N PHE A 5 67.72 -17.14 14.11
CA PHE A 5 67.57 -16.03 13.17
C PHE A 5 68.69 -16.05 12.12
N SER A 6 68.49 -16.78 11.02
CA SER A 6 69.26 -16.57 9.79
C SER A 6 68.60 -15.48 8.94
N LYS A 7 69.39 -14.73 8.16
CA LYS A 7 68.87 -13.67 7.27
C LYS A 7 67.74 -14.18 6.36
N GLU A 8 67.85 -15.43 5.91
CA GLU A 8 66.84 -16.10 5.08
C GLU A 8 65.53 -16.35 5.83
N LYS A 9 65.59 -16.85 7.07
CA LYS A 9 64.39 -17.13 7.88
C LYS A 9 63.65 -15.85 8.29
N ILE A 10 64.39 -14.76 8.58
CA ILE A 10 63.79 -13.44 8.85
C ILE A 10 63.03 -12.96 7.61
N THR A 11 63.63 -13.05 6.43
CA THR A 11 62.98 -12.66 5.17
C THR A 11 61.72 -13.49 4.91
N THR A 12 61.76 -14.81 5.17
CA THR A 12 60.57 -15.66 5.03
C THR A 12 59.43 -15.26 5.96
N TYR A 13 59.72 -14.95 7.24
CA TYR A 13 58.68 -14.49 8.18
C TYR A 13 58.13 -13.12 7.81
N LEU A 14 58.96 -12.19 7.34
CA LEU A 14 58.50 -10.88 6.88
C LEU A 14 57.58 -11.01 5.66
N VAL A 15 57.95 -11.87 4.70
CA VAL A 15 57.11 -12.14 3.52
C VAL A 15 55.79 -12.80 3.94
N SER A 16 55.79 -13.77 4.87
CA SER A 16 54.55 -14.40 5.32
C SER A 16 53.62 -13.44 6.07
N ILE A 17 54.18 -12.54 6.87
CA ILE A 17 53.39 -11.52 7.57
C ILE A 17 52.80 -10.53 6.58
N LEU A 18 53.58 -10.12 5.56
CA LEU A 18 53.12 -9.21 4.51
C LEU A 18 51.99 -9.82 3.69
N THR A 19 52.09 -11.10 3.32
CA THR A 19 51.04 -11.78 2.55
C THR A 19 49.75 -11.92 3.35
N VAL A 20 49.83 -12.25 4.64
CA VAL A 20 48.66 -12.30 5.53
C VAL A 20 48.04 -10.91 5.68
N ALA A 21 48.84 -9.86 5.87
CA ALA A 21 48.34 -8.49 5.97
C ALA A 21 47.64 -8.03 4.68
N LEU A 22 48.16 -8.38 3.51
CA LEU A 22 47.54 -8.09 2.21
C LEU A 22 46.19 -8.80 2.05
N LEU A 23 46.08 -10.06 2.45
CA LEU A 23 44.82 -10.81 2.40
C LEU A 23 43.76 -10.18 3.32
N PHE A 24 44.13 -9.80 4.55
CA PHE A 24 43.23 -9.10 5.46
C PHE A 24 42.79 -7.73 4.92
N CYS A 25 43.70 -6.96 4.31
CA CYS A 25 43.38 -5.70 3.66
C CYS A 25 42.40 -5.92 2.50
N MET A 26 42.59 -6.95 1.68
CA MET A 26 41.71 -7.25 0.56
C MET A 26 40.29 -7.58 1.05
N VAL A 27 40.14 -8.45 2.05
CA VAL A 27 38.83 -8.80 2.64
C VAL A 27 38.12 -7.57 3.22
N ALA A 28 38.85 -6.69 3.93
CA ALA A 28 38.28 -5.46 4.48
C ALA A 28 37.75 -4.50 3.39
N ASN A 29 38.41 -4.43 2.23
CA ASN A 29 37.94 -3.65 1.09
C ASN A 29 36.77 -4.32 0.36
N PHE A 30 36.68 -5.65 0.34
CA PHE A 30 35.53 -6.36 -0.24
C PHE A 30 34.24 -6.20 0.60
N GLN A 31 34.35 -6.15 1.93
CA GLN A 31 33.19 -5.99 2.82
C GLN A 31 32.59 -4.58 2.83
N THR A 32 33.34 -3.58 2.39
CA THR A 32 32.87 -2.17 2.31
C THR A 32 32.11 -1.87 1.03
N HIS A 33 32.25 -2.71 0.00
CA HIS A 33 31.33 -2.76 -1.13
C HIS A 33 30.11 -3.61 -0.75
N LYS A 34 29.31 -3.12 0.21
CA LYS A 34 27.88 -3.45 0.22
C LYS A 34 27.34 -2.90 -1.10
N ALA A 35 27.25 -3.75 -2.11
CA ALA A 35 26.26 -3.51 -3.16
C ALA A 35 24.95 -3.40 -2.40
N ASP A 36 24.35 -2.21 -2.40
CA ASP A 36 22.99 -2.03 -1.89
C ASP A 36 22.14 -3.05 -2.65
N SER A 37 21.82 -4.16 -1.99
CA SER A 37 20.90 -5.13 -2.51
C SER A 37 19.57 -4.40 -2.59
N ILE A 38 19.23 -3.91 -3.79
CA ILE A 38 17.92 -3.35 -4.05
C ILE A 38 16.94 -4.50 -3.83
N GLU A 39 16.22 -4.46 -2.71
CA GLU A 39 15.02 -5.25 -2.45
C GLU A 39 14.10 -5.08 -3.66
N THR A 40 14.15 -6.04 -4.59
CA THR A 40 13.30 -6.04 -5.79
C THR A 40 12.09 -6.92 -5.50
N SER A 41 11.42 -6.67 -4.38
CA SER A 41 10.06 -7.15 -4.21
C SER A 41 9.18 -6.28 -5.11
N ALA A 42 8.41 -6.92 -6.01
CA ALA A 42 7.35 -6.23 -6.71
C ALA A 42 6.28 -5.83 -5.68
N ASP A 43 6.48 -4.69 -5.00
CA ASP A 43 5.39 -4.00 -4.32
C ASP A 43 4.47 -3.43 -5.40
N THR A 44 3.78 -4.33 -6.09
CA THR A 44 2.46 -4.02 -6.62
C THR A 44 1.58 -3.93 -5.39
N GLY A 45 1.75 -2.85 -4.63
CA GLY A 45 1.08 -2.60 -3.38
C GLY A 45 -0.39 -2.90 -3.58
N LYS A 46 -0.83 -4.03 -3.06
CA LYS A 46 -2.14 -4.58 -3.36
C LYS A 46 -3.13 -3.57 -2.79
N THR A 47 -3.78 -2.79 -3.66
CA THR A 47 -4.70 -1.76 -3.22
C THR A 47 -5.86 -2.46 -2.54
N LEU A 48 -5.94 -2.29 -1.22
CA LEU A 48 -7.03 -2.85 -0.43
C LEU A 48 -8.27 -1.97 -0.63
N PRO A 49 -9.47 -2.56 -0.68
CA PRO A 49 -10.70 -1.78 -0.68
C PRO A 49 -10.78 -0.87 0.54
N ILE A 50 -11.35 0.32 0.36
CA ILE A 50 -11.53 1.28 1.45
C ILE A 50 -12.79 0.88 2.22
N TYR A 51 -12.60 0.27 3.39
CA TYR A 51 -13.70 -0.07 4.31
C TYR A 51 -13.98 1.04 5.33
N LYS A 52 -12.95 1.84 5.64
CA LYS A 52 -13.02 2.98 6.57
C LYS A 52 -11.84 3.90 6.34
N VAL A 53 -12.00 5.16 6.77
CA VAL A 53 -10.92 6.14 6.81
C VAL A 53 -10.55 6.42 8.26
N LYS A 54 -9.26 6.63 8.53
CA LYS A 54 -8.83 7.13 9.83
C LYS A 54 -9.27 8.58 9.95
N THR A 55 -10.02 8.90 11.00
CA THR A 55 -10.45 10.25 11.33
C THR A 55 -10.61 10.40 12.83
N ASP A 56 -10.30 11.59 13.35
CA ASP A 56 -10.56 11.96 14.74
C ASP A 56 -11.93 12.65 14.90
N GLU A 57 -12.61 12.93 13.77
CA GLU A 57 -13.96 13.50 13.75
C GLU A 57 -15.02 12.42 13.98
N LYS A 58 -16.05 12.74 14.76
CA LYS A 58 -17.22 11.85 14.97
C LYS A 58 -18.15 11.89 13.76
N LYS A 59 -17.72 11.30 12.65
CA LYS A 59 -18.45 11.25 11.38
C LYS A 59 -18.62 9.81 10.89
N VAL A 60 -19.71 9.59 10.16
CA VAL A 60 -19.98 8.34 9.43
C VAL A 60 -20.32 8.69 7.99
N ALA A 61 -19.96 7.79 7.06
CA ALA A 61 -20.41 7.85 5.67
C ALA A 61 -21.50 6.81 5.46
N LEU A 62 -22.63 7.23 4.89
CA LEU A 62 -23.73 6.34 4.55
C LEU A 62 -23.69 6.04 3.06
N THR A 63 -23.95 4.79 2.72
CA THR A 63 -24.08 4.33 1.32
C THR A 63 -25.27 3.39 1.19
N MET A 64 -25.81 3.27 -0.01
CA MET A 64 -26.98 2.42 -0.28
C MET A 64 -26.83 1.66 -1.58
N ASN A 65 -27.08 0.35 -1.56
CA ASN A 65 -27.07 -0.49 -2.76
C ASN A 65 -28.49 -0.58 -3.35
N CYS A 66 -28.63 -0.29 -4.63
CA CYS A 66 -29.88 -0.37 -5.39
C CYS A 66 -29.78 -1.49 -6.42
N ALA A 67 -30.49 -2.59 -6.16
CA ALA A 67 -30.43 -3.78 -7.02
C ALA A 67 -31.79 -4.48 -7.25
N TRP A 68 -32.85 -4.13 -6.52
CA TRP A 68 -34.10 -4.92 -6.48
C TRP A 68 -35.33 -4.06 -6.81
N ASN A 69 -35.90 -3.36 -5.82
CA ASN A 69 -37.09 -2.51 -5.97
C ASN A 69 -36.74 -1.03 -5.78
N ALA A 70 -37.69 -0.15 -6.11
CA ALA A 70 -37.53 1.31 -6.02
C ALA A 70 -38.68 2.00 -5.25
N ASP A 71 -39.59 1.23 -4.64
CA ASP A 71 -40.85 1.72 -4.07
C ASP A 71 -40.62 2.66 -2.87
N ASP A 72 -39.50 2.49 -2.17
CA ASP A 72 -39.15 3.28 -0.98
C ASP A 72 -38.32 4.53 -1.28
N ILE A 73 -37.92 4.77 -2.54
CA ILE A 73 -36.98 5.85 -2.90
C ILE A 73 -37.52 7.22 -2.48
N ASP A 74 -38.81 7.49 -2.70
CA ASP A 74 -39.39 8.79 -2.32
C ASP A 74 -39.30 9.04 -0.81
N LYS A 75 -39.62 8.02 -0.01
CA LYS A 75 -39.55 8.09 1.46
C LYS A 75 -38.10 8.20 1.94
N ILE A 76 -37.17 7.47 1.31
CA ILE A 76 -35.74 7.55 1.63
C ILE A 76 -35.23 8.98 1.37
N LEU A 77 -35.52 9.54 0.20
CA LEU A 77 -35.10 10.90 -0.16
C LEU A 77 -35.72 11.96 0.75
N GLU A 78 -36.98 11.78 1.17
CA GLU A 78 -37.62 12.66 2.14
C GLU A 78 -36.88 12.65 3.49
N VAL A 79 -36.54 11.47 4.02
CA VAL A 79 -35.80 11.35 5.28
C VAL A 79 -34.41 11.98 5.16
N LEU A 80 -33.70 11.74 4.07
CA LEU A 80 -32.38 12.33 3.83
C LEU A 80 -32.45 13.86 3.77
N LYS A 81 -33.45 14.41 3.07
CA LYS A 81 -33.69 15.85 2.97
C LYS A 81 -34.02 16.47 4.33
N ASN A 82 -34.92 15.86 5.10
CA ASN A 82 -35.35 16.37 6.40
C ASN A 82 -34.21 16.41 7.43
N ASN A 83 -33.18 15.58 7.25
CA ASN A 83 -32.00 15.53 8.11
C ASN A 83 -30.78 16.26 7.51
N ASP A 84 -30.92 16.90 6.33
CA ASP A 84 -29.82 17.52 5.59
C ASP A 84 -28.62 16.58 5.36
N VAL A 85 -28.90 15.33 4.98
CA VAL A 85 -27.90 14.28 4.78
C VAL A 85 -27.69 13.97 3.29
N LYS A 86 -26.42 13.89 2.90
CA LYS A 86 -25.99 13.38 1.58
C LYS A 86 -25.32 12.02 1.70
N ILE A 87 -25.66 11.11 0.81
CA ILE A 87 -25.14 9.74 0.76
C ILE A 87 -24.76 9.34 -0.67
N THR A 88 -24.08 8.21 -0.80
CA THR A 88 -23.75 7.60 -2.10
C THR A 88 -24.65 6.39 -2.39
N PHE A 89 -25.35 6.42 -3.52
CA PHE A 89 -26.14 5.30 -4.03
C PHE A 89 -25.33 4.50 -5.05
N PHE A 90 -25.13 3.21 -4.79
CA PHE A 90 -24.48 2.25 -5.69
C PHE A 90 -25.55 1.46 -6.44
N MET A 91 -25.64 1.66 -7.76
CA MET A 91 -26.73 1.12 -8.57
C MET A 91 -26.22 0.03 -9.52
N VAL A 92 -26.92 -1.10 -9.55
CA VAL A 92 -26.68 -2.16 -10.54
C VAL A 92 -27.28 -1.74 -11.89
N GLY A 93 -26.58 -2.04 -13.00
CA GLY A 93 -27.02 -1.63 -14.35
C GLY A 93 -28.48 -1.98 -14.67
N ASN A 94 -28.87 -3.24 -14.45
CA ASN A 94 -30.25 -3.68 -14.68
C ASN A 94 -31.30 -2.94 -13.82
N TRP A 95 -30.90 -2.42 -12.66
CA TRP A 95 -31.80 -1.62 -11.81
C TRP A 95 -32.00 -0.22 -12.38
N ILE A 96 -30.93 0.38 -12.93
CA ILE A 96 -30.97 1.68 -13.61
C ILE A 96 -31.94 1.60 -14.79
N ASP A 97 -31.81 0.56 -15.61
CA ASP A 97 -32.66 0.35 -16.78
C ASP A 97 -34.13 0.13 -16.40
N LYS A 98 -34.38 -0.54 -15.26
CA LYS A 98 -35.74 -0.83 -14.77
C LYS A 98 -36.41 0.38 -14.13
N TYR A 99 -35.67 1.26 -13.45
CA TYR A 99 -36.21 2.39 -12.70
C TYR A 99 -35.53 3.73 -13.03
N PRO A 100 -35.55 4.17 -14.30
CA PRO A 100 -34.87 5.41 -14.71
C PRO A 100 -35.42 6.65 -13.99
N ASP A 101 -36.71 6.67 -13.67
CA ASP A 101 -37.33 7.77 -12.93
C ASP A 101 -36.80 7.86 -11.48
N ALA A 102 -36.57 6.72 -10.83
CA ALA A 102 -36.00 6.69 -9.49
C ALA A 102 -34.54 7.19 -9.51
N VAL A 103 -33.75 6.79 -10.50
CA VAL A 103 -32.38 7.29 -10.72
C VAL A 103 -32.39 8.81 -10.87
N LYS A 104 -33.29 9.33 -11.70
CA LYS A 104 -33.43 10.78 -11.91
C LYS A 104 -33.80 11.51 -10.62
N LYS A 105 -34.78 11.00 -9.86
CA LYS A 105 -35.16 11.58 -8.56
C LYS A 105 -33.98 11.63 -7.58
N ILE A 106 -33.19 10.55 -7.50
CA ILE A 106 -32.00 10.49 -6.63
C ILE A 106 -30.98 11.56 -7.03
N ASN A 107 -30.72 11.71 -8.33
CA ASN A 107 -29.81 12.72 -8.85
C ASN A 107 -30.34 14.15 -8.61
N ASP A 108 -31.61 14.39 -8.90
CA ASP A 108 -32.27 15.70 -8.74
C ASP A 108 -32.34 16.12 -7.26
N ALA A 109 -32.39 15.15 -6.33
CA ALA A 109 -32.27 15.36 -4.89
C ALA A 109 -30.83 15.68 -4.43
N GLY A 110 -29.85 15.73 -5.34
CA GLY A 110 -28.48 16.10 -5.06
C GLY A 110 -27.65 15.01 -4.37
N GLN A 111 -28.09 13.75 -4.46
CA GLN A 111 -27.37 12.59 -3.92
C GLN A 111 -26.32 12.08 -4.91
N GLU A 112 -25.26 11.46 -4.41
CA GLU A 112 -24.19 10.92 -5.28
C GLU A 112 -24.61 9.56 -5.84
N ILE A 113 -24.38 9.36 -7.14
CA ILE A 113 -24.64 8.08 -7.81
C ILE A 113 -23.31 7.45 -8.25
N ARG A 114 -23.17 6.16 -7.99
CA ARG A 114 -22.04 5.32 -8.43
C ARG A 114 -22.56 4.01 -9.00
N LYS A 115 -21.76 3.43 -9.89
CA LYS A 115 -22.01 2.08 -10.41
C LYS A 115 -21.58 1.06 -9.34
N SER A 116 -22.45 0.08 -9.07
CA SER A 116 -22.11 -1.06 -8.22
C SER A 116 -21.27 -2.12 -8.92
#